data_AF-A0A7C9D5R4-F1
#
_entry.id   AF-A0A7C9D5R4-F1
#
_cell.length_a   1.000
_cell.length_b   1.000
_cell.length_c   1.000
_cell.angle_alpha   90.00
_cell.angle_beta   90.00
_cell.angle_gamma   90.00
#
_symmetry.space_group_name_H-M   'P 1'
#
loop_
_entity.id
_entity.type
_entity.pdbx_description
1 polymer ?
#
loop_
_entity_poly.entity_id
_entity_poly.type
_entity_poly.pdbx_seq_one_letter_code
_entity_poly.pdbx_strand_id
1 'polypeptide(L)'
;MRGLAAQLYTYMCRSGPRNVRSPNNSSSFKPKDELSLEEEAERKVGWLLKFIFAGTATAVGYQLFPYMGDNLIQQSVSLLQVKDPLFKRMGASRLARFAIDDERRKKILEMGGAEELVNMLSNAKDDRTRKEALR
;
A
#
# COMPACT_ATOMS: atom_id res chain seq x y z
N MET A 1 -21.86 17.99 0.99
CA MET A 1 -21.81 17.69 2.43
C MET A 1 -21.39 18.94 3.23
N ARG A 2 -22.29 19.91 3.42
CA ARG A 2 -22.03 21.14 4.20
C ARG A 2 -23.13 21.47 5.24
N GLY A 3 -24.24 20.72 5.24
CA GLY A 3 -25.38 20.99 6.11
C GLY A 3 -25.28 20.39 7.53
N LEU A 4 -24.52 19.31 7.72
CA LEU A 4 -24.46 18.60 9.01
C LEU A 4 -23.59 19.29 10.06
N ALA A 5 -22.59 20.08 9.65
CA ALA A 5 -21.72 20.80 10.58
C ALA A 5 -22.44 21.99 11.27
N ALA A 6 -23.41 22.61 10.60
CA ALA A 6 -24.12 23.77 11.14
C ALA A 6 -25.08 23.39 12.29
N GLN A 7 -25.64 22.18 12.26
CA GLN A 7 -26.60 21.74 13.27
C GLN A 7 -25.94 21.44 14.63
N LEU A 8 -24.71 20.92 14.64
CA LEU A 8 -24.00 20.61 15.90
C LEU A 8 -23.55 21.87 16.64
N TYR A 9 -23.13 22.91 15.92
CA TYR A 9 -22.71 24.18 16.54
C TYR A 9 -23.88 24.89 17.24
N THR A 10 -25.08 24.78 16.66
CA THR A 10 -26.28 25.43 17.21
C THR A 10 -26.75 24.77 18.51
N TYR A 11 -26.44 23.49 18.71
CA TYR A 11 -26.86 22.74 19.90
C TYR A 11 -25.96 23.00 21.13
N MET A 12 -24.67 23.31 20.91
CA MET A 12 -23.71 23.52 22.02
C MET A 12 -23.69 24.95 22.56
N CYS A 13 -24.28 25.93 21.85
CA CYS A 13 -24.27 27.34 22.25
C CYS A 13 -25.59 27.84 22.87
N ARG A 14 -26.44 26.95 23.42
CA ARG A 14 -27.68 27.34 24.10
C ARG A 14 -27.57 27.18 25.62
N SER A 15 -26.72 27.97 26.24
CA SER A 15 -26.75 28.25 27.68
C SER A 15 -26.75 29.77 27.90
N GLY A 16 -27.82 30.28 28.53
CA GLY A 16 -28.12 31.72 28.64
C GLY A 16 -27.21 32.50 29.59
N PRO A 17 -27.40 33.84 29.70
CA PRO A 17 -26.41 34.75 30.25
C PRO A 17 -26.44 34.75 31.78
N ARG A 18 -25.31 34.42 32.42
CA ARG A 18 -25.04 34.81 33.81
C ARG A 18 -24.17 36.07 33.79
N ASN A 19 -24.77 37.18 34.20
CA ASN A 19 -24.07 38.43 34.48
C ASN A 19 -22.98 38.19 35.54
N VAL A 20 -21.72 38.15 35.11
CA VAL A 20 -20.56 38.27 36.00
C VAL A 20 -19.78 39.49 35.55
N ARG A 21 -19.93 40.56 36.32
CA ARG A 21 -19.16 41.80 36.20
C ARG A 21 -17.72 41.48 36.57
N SER A 22 -16.81 41.47 35.59
CA SER A 22 -15.37 41.33 35.81
C SER A 22 -14.69 42.71 35.72
N PRO A 23 -13.76 43.08 36.62
CA PRO A 23 -13.09 44.36 36.61
C PRO A 23 -12.12 44.47 35.43
N ASN A 24 -12.06 45.66 34.84
CA ASN A 24 -11.06 46.08 33.86
C ASN A 24 -9.65 45.62 34.25
N ASN A 25 -9.04 44.79 33.40
CA ASN A 25 -7.60 44.82 33.19
C ASN A 25 -7.31 44.49 31.72
N SER A 26 -6.69 45.46 31.07
CA SER A 26 -6.22 45.49 29.70
C SER A 26 -5.14 44.43 29.44
N SER A 27 -5.40 43.52 28.51
CA SER A 27 -4.40 43.14 27.51
C SER A 27 -5.13 42.90 26.18
N SER A 28 -4.79 43.70 25.18
CA SER A 28 -5.37 43.60 23.85
C SER A 28 -4.77 42.38 23.15
N PHE A 29 -5.36 41.20 23.34
CA PHE A 29 -5.15 40.09 22.43
C PHE A 29 -5.99 40.36 21.18
N LYS A 30 -5.30 40.58 20.06
CA LYS A 30 -5.95 40.91 18.80
C LYS A 30 -6.52 39.61 18.19
N PRO A 31 -7.76 39.60 17.69
CA PRO A 31 -8.35 38.42 17.03
C PRO A 31 -7.56 37.96 15.78
N LYS A 32 -6.68 38.82 15.24
CA LYS A 32 -5.73 38.44 14.18
C LYS A 32 -4.64 37.48 14.65
N ASP A 33 -4.23 37.59 15.91
CA ASP A 33 -3.17 36.74 16.48
C ASP A 33 -3.71 35.33 16.75
N GLU A 34 -4.98 35.19 17.16
CA GLU A 34 -5.67 33.90 17.33
C GLU A 34 -5.84 33.15 15.99
N LEU A 35 -6.31 33.82 14.93
CA LEU A 35 -6.42 33.22 13.59
C LEU A 35 -5.06 32.74 13.05
N SER A 36 -3.99 33.51 13.29
CA SER A 36 -2.64 33.12 12.86
C SER A 36 -2.08 31.93 13.65
N LEU A 37 -2.46 31.81 14.93
CA LEU A 37 -2.10 30.67 15.79
C LEU A 37 -2.83 29.40 15.37
N GLU A 38 -4.11 29.51 15.01
CA GLU A 38 -4.91 28.39 14.48
C GLU A 38 -4.34 27.88 13.14
N GLU A 39 -3.99 28.79 12.22
CA GLU A 39 -3.41 28.41 10.92
C GLU A 39 -2.04 27.71 11.08
N GLU A 40 -1.21 28.17 12.02
CA GLU A 40 0.06 27.50 12.32
C GLU A 40 -0.14 26.13 12.96
N ALA A 41 -1.12 25.98 13.84
CA ALA A 41 -1.49 24.70 14.45
C ALA A 41 -1.98 23.71 13.39
N GLU A 42 -2.85 24.13 12.48
CA GLU A 42 -3.32 23.30 11.35
C GLU A 42 -2.17 22.87 10.44
N ARG A 43 -1.22 23.78 10.15
CA ARG A 43 -0.03 23.46 9.36
C ARG A 43 0.86 22.42 10.05
N LYS A 44 1.09 22.54 11.36
CA LYS A 44 1.88 21.59 12.16
C LYS A 44 1.18 20.23 12.26
N VAL A 45 -0.13 20.22 12.51
CA VAL A 45 -0.94 19.00 12.55
C VAL A 45 -0.96 18.31 11.19
N GLY A 46 -1.12 19.07 10.10
CA GLY A 46 -1.05 18.54 8.73
C GLY A 46 0.33 17.96 8.40
N TRP A 47 1.41 18.59 8.87
CA TRP A 47 2.76 18.05 8.70
C TRP A 47 2.96 16.77 9.53
N LEU A 48 2.55 16.76 10.80
CA LEU A 48 2.59 15.58 11.67
C LEU A 48 1.82 14.39 11.07
N LEU A 49 0.62 14.64 10.55
CA LEU A 49 -0.20 13.61 9.90
C LEU A 49 0.51 13.00 8.69
N LYS A 50 1.24 13.82 7.91
CA LYS A 50 2.06 13.32 6.79
C LYS A 50 3.17 12.38 7.26
N PHE A 51 3.84 12.64 8.39
CA PHE A 51 4.84 11.71 8.93
C PHE A 51 4.22 10.41 9.41
N ILE A 52 3.07 10.48 10.08
CA ILE A 52 2.35 9.27 10.51
C ILE A 52 1.96 8.45 9.27
N PHE A 53 1.42 9.10 8.24
CA PHE A 53 1.05 8.42 6.99
C PHE A 53 2.27 7.85 6.26
N ALA A 54 3.35 8.61 6.11
CA ALA A 54 4.57 8.13 5.45
C ALA A 54 5.20 6.96 6.22
N GLY A 55 5.25 7.04 7.55
CA GLY A 55 5.76 5.98 8.41
C GLY A 55 4.92 4.71 8.33
N THR A 56 3.59 4.84 8.45
CA THR A 56 2.69 3.68 8.36
C THR A 56 2.68 3.07 6.96
N ALA A 57 2.61 3.87 5.90
CA ALA A 57 2.69 3.37 4.52
C ALA A 57 4.02 2.65 4.24
N THR A 58 5.13 3.17 4.76
CA THR A 58 6.45 2.52 4.63
C THR A 58 6.47 1.18 5.36
N ALA A 59 6.01 1.13 6.62
CA ALA A 59 5.97 -0.11 7.41
C ALA A 59 5.09 -1.18 6.74
N VAL A 60 3.89 -0.80 6.29
CA VAL A 60 2.99 -1.70 5.55
C VAL A 60 3.62 -2.17 4.25
N GLY A 61 4.30 -1.27 3.52
CA GLY A 61 5.05 -1.63 2.31
C GLY A 61 6.10 -2.70 2.58
N TYR A 62 6.98 -2.49 3.57
CA TYR A 62 8.00 -3.48 3.95
C TYR A 62 7.41 -4.84 4.29
N GLN A 63 6.24 -4.88 4.91
CA GLN A 63 5.59 -6.14 5.28
C GLN A 63 4.89 -6.80 4.09
N LEU A 64 4.24 -6.05 3.18
CA LEU A 64 3.43 -6.62 2.10
C LEU A 64 4.19 -6.92 0.81
N PHE A 65 5.19 -6.10 0.45
CA PHE A 65 5.93 -6.26 -0.81
C PHE A 65 6.60 -7.64 -0.96
N PRO A 66 7.19 -8.25 0.09
CA PRO A 66 7.76 -9.59 -0.01
C PRO A 66 6.71 -10.68 -0.34
N TYR A 67 5.57 -10.67 0.35
CA TYR A 67 4.51 -11.68 0.13
C TYR A 67 3.81 -11.54 -1.22
N MET A 68 3.70 -10.33 -1.76
CA MET A 68 3.16 -10.12 -3.11
C MET A 68 4.03 -10.79 -4.17
N GLY A 69 5.35 -10.74 -4.06
CA GLY A 69 6.26 -11.36 -5.02
C GLY A 69 6.19 -12.89 -5.00
N ASP A 70 6.16 -13.48 -3.81
CA ASP A 70 6.17 -14.94 -3.65
C ASP A 70 4.89 -15.60 -4.18
N ASN A 71 3.73 -14.98 -3.94
CA ASN A 71 2.46 -15.45 -4.49
C ASN A 71 2.46 -15.44 -6.03
N LEU A 72 3.12 -14.46 -6.66
CA LEU A 72 3.23 -14.38 -8.11
C LEU A 72 4.17 -15.45 -8.68
N ILE A 73 5.24 -15.79 -7.97
CA ILE A 73 6.11 -16.92 -8.33
C ILE A 73 5.31 -18.22 -8.25
N GLN A 74 4.60 -18.45 -7.15
CA GLN A 74 3.78 -19.65 -6.96
C GLN A 74 2.72 -19.80 -8.06
N GLN A 75 2.01 -18.71 -8.38
CA GLN A 75 1.05 -18.70 -9.50
C GLN A 75 1.72 -19.05 -10.83
N SER A 76 2.94 -18.57 -11.06
CA SER A 76 3.69 -18.86 -12.28
C SER A 76 4.09 -20.33 -12.37
N VAL A 77 4.44 -20.96 -11.24
CA VAL A 77 4.65 -22.41 -11.15
C VAL A 77 3.34 -23.16 -11.43
N SER A 78 2.23 -22.76 -10.82
CA SER A 78 0.92 -23.40 -11.08
C SER A 78 0.49 -23.33 -12.55
N LEU A 79 0.89 -22.29 -13.28
CA LEU A 79 0.63 -22.19 -14.73
C LEU A 79 1.37 -23.27 -15.55
N LEU A 80 2.50 -23.78 -15.07
CA LEU A 80 3.25 -24.87 -15.74
C LEU A 80 2.51 -26.22 -15.69
N GLN A 81 1.69 -26.41 -14.66
CA GLN A 81 0.90 -27.63 -14.43
C GLN A 81 -0.36 -27.68 -15.31
N VAL A 82 -0.79 -26.54 -15.87
CA VAL A 82 -1.99 -26.45 -16.71
C VAL A 82 -1.77 -27.17 -18.04
N LYS A 83 -2.79 -27.87 -18.55
CA LYS A 83 -2.68 -28.66 -19.79
C LYS A 83 -2.39 -27.83 -21.04
N ASP A 84 -2.93 -26.62 -21.12
CA ASP A 84 -2.79 -25.76 -22.30
C ASP A 84 -1.36 -25.20 -22.43
N PRO A 85 -0.68 -25.43 -23.56
CA PRO A 85 0.66 -24.91 -23.82
C PRO A 85 0.80 -23.38 -23.67
N LEU A 86 -0.26 -22.61 -23.91
CA LEU A 86 -0.24 -21.15 -23.77
C LEU A 86 0.03 -20.73 -22.32
N PHE A 87 -0.62 -21.38 -21.35
CA PHE A 87 -0.41 -21.08 -19.94
C PHE A 87 0.97 -21.53 -19.48
N LYS A 88 1.46 -22.68 -19.96
CA LYS A 88 2.83 -23.14 -19.67
C LYS A 88 3.88 -22.13 -20.13
N ARG A 89 3.75 -21.62 -21.37
CA ARG A 89 4.62 -20.55 -21.90
C ARG A 89 4.58 -19.30 -21.02
N MET A 90 3.40 -18.90 -20.58
CA MET A 90 3.22 -17.72 -19.74
C MET A 90 3.87 -17.91 -18.36
N GLY A 91 3.67 -19.07 -17.73
CA GLY A 91 4.30 -19.43 -16.47
C GLY A 91 5.83 -19.44 -16.56
N ALA A 92 6.38 -20.11 -17.57
CA ALA A 92 7.82 -20.17 -17.81
C ALA A 92 8.42 -18.77 -18.07
N SER A 93 7.77 -17.98 -18.92
CA SER A 93 8.21 -16.62 -19.22
C SER A 93 8.20 -15.72 -17.97
N ARG A 94 7.23 -15.89 -17.07
CA ARG A 94 7.18 -15.17 -15.79
C ARG A 94 8.27 -15.63 -14.82
N LEU A 95 8.50 -16.93 -14.70
CA LEU A 95 9.55 -17.47 -13.84
C LEU A 95 10.94 -16.98 -14.26
N ALA A 96 11.24 -16.94 -15.55
CA ALA A 96 12.48 -16.36 -16.07
C ALA A 96 12.66 -14.88 -15.66
N ARG A 97 11.56 -14.11 -15.62
CA ARG A 97 11.59 -12.70 -15.16
C ARG A 97 11.75 -12.56 -13.66
N PHE A 98 11.32 -13.54 -12.87
CA PHE A 98 11.50 -13.52 -11.42
C PHE A 98 12.88 -14.02 -10.98
N ALA A 99 13.53 -14.85 -11.80
CA ALA A 99 14.85 -15.43 -11.56
C ALA A 99 16.02 -14.43 -11.75
N ILE A 100 15.90 -13.21 -11.19
CA ILE A 100 16.89 -12.13 -11.34
C ILE A 100 18.09 -12.33 -10.40
N ASP A 101 17.81 -12.66 -9.14
CA ASP A 101 18.80 -12.81 -8.08
C ASP A 101 18.84 -14.25 -7.53
N ASP A 102 19.88 -14.58 -6.76
CA ASP A 102 20.05 -15.92 -6.19
C ASP A 102 18.96 -16.27 -5.17
N GLU A 103 18.45 -15.28 -4.44
CA GLU A 103 17.41 -15.47 -3.42
C GLU A 103 16.08 -15.88 -4.06
N ARG A 104 15.67 -15.18 -5.11
CA ARG A 104 14.51 -15.49 -5.95
C ARG A 104 14.68 -16.82 -6.66
N ARG A 105 15.87 -17.12 -7.20
CA ARG A 105 16.16 -18.43 -7.81
C ARG A 105 16.02 -19.57 -6.80
N LYS A 106 16.55 -19.40 -5.59
CA LYS A 106 16.36 -20.34 -4.50
C LYS A 106 14.88 -20.50 -4.15
N LYS A 107 14.12 -19.42 -4.09
CA LYS A 107 12.68 -19.47 -3.83
C LYS A 107 11.91 -20.22 -4.91
N ILE A 108 12.24 -20.02 -6.19
CA ILE A 108 11.65 -20.78 -7.31
C ILE A 108 11.95 -22.28 -7.16
N LEU A 109 13.17 -22.65 -6.76
CA LEU A 109 13.53 -24.04 -6.46
C LEU A 109 12.71 -24.62 -5.32
N GLU A 110 12.57 -23.89 -4.20
CA GLU A 110 11.78 -24.31 -3.04
C GLU A 110 10.29 -24.52 -3.38
N MET A 111 9.75 -23.75 -4.34
CA MET A 111 8.38 -23.91 -4.83
C MET A 111 8.22 -24.99 -5.90
N GLY A 112 9.28 -25.74 -6.24
CA GLY A 112 9.23 -26.80 -7.28
C GLY A 112 9.23 -26.27 -8.72
N GLY A 113 9.51 -24.99 -8.94
CA GLY A 113 9.46 -24.38 -10.27
C GLY A 113 10.44 -25.00 -11.27
N ALA A 114 11.63 -25.42 -10.82
CA ALA A 114 12.60 -26.08 -11.70
C ALA A 114 12.14 -27.46 -12.17
N GLU A 115 11.55 -28.26 -11.26
CA GLU A 115 10.99 -29.57 -11.61
C GLU A 115 9.87 -29.42 -12.65
N GLU A 116 8.98 -28.45 -12.45
CA GLU A 116 7.89 -28.18 -13.39
C GLU A 116 8.39 -27.66 -14.75
N LEU A 117 9.48 -26.90 -14.79
CA LEU A 117 10.11 -26.47 -16.05
C LEU A 117 10.73 -27.66 -16.81
N VAL A 118 11.38 -28.59 -16.11
CA VAL A 118 11.91 -29.82 -16.73
C VAL A 118 10.78 -30.73 -17.22
N ASN A 119 9.70 -30.84 -16.45
CA ASN A 119 8.50 -31.58 -16.82
C ASN A 119 7.83 -30.96 -18.05
N MET A 120 7.74 -29.63 -18.11
CA MET A 120 7.27 -28.89 -19.28
C MET A 120 8.15 -29.15 -20.50
N LEU A 121 9.48 -29.11 -20.36
CA LEU A 121 10.42 -29.36 -21.46
C LEU A 121 10.24 -30.76 -22.06
N SER A 122 10.06 -31.76 -21.19
CA SER A 122 9.91 -33.16 -21.59
C SER A 122 8.58 -33.42 -22.30
N ASN A 123 7.52 -32.71 -21.89
CA ASN A 123 6.16 -32.93 -22.40
C ASN A 123 5.71 -31.95 -23.48
N ALA A 124 6.43 -30.85 -23.69
CA ALA A 124 6.07 -29.84 -24.69
C ALA A 124 6.24 -30.38 -26.11
N LYS A 125 5.14 -30.39 -26.87
CA LYS A 125 5.13 -30.83 -28.27
C LYS A 125 5.66 -29.76 -29.23
N ASP A 126 5.65 -28.49 -28.83
CA ASP A 126 5.99 -27.37 -29.68
C ASP A 126 7.26 -26.63 -29.20
N ASP A 127 8.04 -26.15 -30.16
CA ASP A 127 9.32 -25.47 -29.90
C ASP A 127 9.18 -24.16 -29.15
N ARG A 128 8.07 -23.44 -29.35
CA ARG A 128 7.83 -22.15 -28.69
C ARG A 128 7.71 -22.34 -27.18
N THR A 129 6.99 -23.38 -26.75
CA THR A 129 6.88 -23.79 -25.35
C THR A 129 8.24 -24.21 -24.81
N ARG A 130 8.97 -25.08 -25.50
CA ARG A 130 10.30 -25.53 -25.06
C ARG A 130 11.28 -24.37 -24.86
N LYS A 131 11.29 -23.42 -25.79
CA LYS A 131 12.21 -22.27 -25.74
C LYS A 131 12.01 -21.39 -24.51
N GLU A 132 10.77 -21.20 -24.05
CA GLU A 132 10.51 -20.37 -22.86
C GLU A 132 11.03 -21.00 -21.57
N ALA A 133 11.13 -22.34 -21.50
CA ALA A 133 11.67 -23.03 -20.33
C ALA A 133 13.20 -23.07 -20.28
N LEU A 134 13.89 -22.66 -21.35
CA LEU A 134 15.36 -22.63 -21.46
C LEU A 134 15.96 -21.21 -21.35
N ARG A 135 15.13 -20.21 -21.11
CA ARG A 135 15.56 -18.81 -20.93
C ARG A 135 16.13 -18.57 -19.55
#